data_AF-A0A519KYM9-F1
#
_entry.id   AF-A0A519KYM9-F1
#
_cell.length_a   1.000
_cell.length_b   1.000
_cell.length_c   1.000
_cell.angle_alpha   90.00
_cell.angle_beta   90.00
_cell.angle_gamma   90.00
#
_symmetry.space_group_name_H-M   'P 1'
#
loop_
_entity.id
_entity.type
_entity.pdbx_description
1 polymer ?
#
loop_
_entity_poly.entity_id
_entity_poly.type
_entity_poly.pdbx_seq_one_letter_code
_entity_poly.pdbx_strand_id
1 'polypeptide(L)'
;MISMLTAAPAFSVRTRADEAREAKAAAMPSADDARRSTQDQQKALAARRMQAVLERFKALKLTIKMDPKAALRMATDMAKELKAAVKAYQQAGGRNVSMGEFAMIRRQAADAAKAQETQADAAQADAQAKAAERLAQAETDALGDMGFFDLVKSAIGALRDAHDKIRAQTPQSLSNPDEDDWKAAEKAQSELEKAVAFAAAGVSIRV
;
A
#
# COMPACT_ATOMS: atom_id res chain seq x y z
N MET A 1 -19.78 -46.19 -65.28
CA MET A 1 -18.72 -45.26 -64.83
C MET A 1 -19.15 -44.70 -63.49
N ILE A 2 -18.50 -45.13 -62.40
CA ILE A 2 -18.80 -44.72 -61.03
C ILE A 2 -17.67 -43.76 -60.62
N SER A 3 -17.97 -42.46 -60.51
CA SER A 3 -17.06 -41.48 -59.93
C SER A 3 -17.26 -41.43 -58.43
N MET A 4 -16.33 -42.02 -57.68
CA MET A 4 -16.17 -41.76 -56.24
C MET A 4 -15.32 -40.50 -56.07
N LEU A 5 -15.91 -39.45 -55.48
CA LEU A 5 -15.23 -38.23 -55.07
C LEU A 5 -14.93 -38.34 -53.56
N THR A 6 -13.71 -38.72 -53.21
CA THR A 6 -13.23 -38.75 -51.82
C THR A 6 -12.73 -37.36 -51.42
N ALA A 7 -13.45 -36.69 -50.51
CA ALA A 7 -13.00 -35.47 -49.84
C ALA A 7 -12.00 -35.82 -48.72
N ALA A 8 -10.78 -35.27 -48.80
CA ALA A 8 -9.77 -35.41 -47.75
C ALA A 8 -10.01 -34.35 -46.64
N PRO A 9 -9.87 -34.70 -45.34
CA PRO A 9 -9.87 -33.71 -44.27
C PRO A 9 -8.52 -32.99 -44.22
N ALA A 10 -8.54 -31.65 -44.27
CA ALA A 10 -7.37 -30.81 -44.03
C ALA A 10 -7.03 -30.83 -42.53
N PHE A 11 -6.08 -31.69 -42.14
CA PHE A 11 -5.50 -31.70 -40.81
C PHE A 11 -4.47 -30.56 -40.72
N SER A 12 -4.85 -29.43 -40.13
CA SER A 12 -3.92 -28.34 -39.86
C SER A 12 -2.88 -28.79 -38.83
N VAL A 13 -1.67 -29.09 -39.29
CA VAL A 13 -0.51 -29.37 -38.44
C VAL A 13 -0.09 -28.07 -37.76
N ARG A 14 -0.52 -27.85 -36.51
CA ARG A 14 0.09 -26.84 -35.63
C ARG A 14 1.56 -27.19 -35.45
N THR A 15 2.46 -26.27 -35.79
CA THR A 15 3.89 -26.52 -35.67
C THR A 15 4.34 -26.27 -34.22
N ARG A 16 5.33 -27.04 -33.72
CA ARG A 16 5.98 -26.80 -32.42
C ARG A 16 6.51 -25.36 -32.26
N ALA A 17 6.76 -24.65 -33.36
CA ALA A 17 7.20 -23.27 -33.35
C ALA A 17 6.06 -22.29 -32.99
N ASP A 18 4.82 -22.60 -33.36
CA ASP A 18 3.64 -21.86 -32.92
C ASP A 18 3.37 -22.12 -31.43
N GLU A 19 3.46 -23.36 -30.96
CA GLU A 19 3.33 -23.69 -29.53
C GLU A 19 4.43 -23.04 -28.69
N ALA A 20 5.67 -22.97 -29.18
CA ALA A 20 6.77 -22.31 -28.48
C ALA A 20 6.64 -20.77 -28.46
N ARG A 21 6.02 -20.17 -29.49
CA ARG A 21 5.71 -18.73 -29.51
C ARG A 21 4.51 -18.39 -28.64
N GLU A 22 3.48 -19.24 -28.61
CA GLU A 22 2.30 -19.09 -27.76
C GLU A 22 2.66 -19.30 -26.28
N ALA A 23 3.53 -20.27 -25.96
CA ALA A 23 4.10 -20.44 -24.62
C ALA A 23 5.01 -19.28 -24.20
N LYS A 24 5.78 -18.68 -25.14
CA LYS A 24 6.56 -17.47 -24.85
C LYS A 24 5.69 -16.22 -24.67
N ALA A 25 4.60 -16.09 -25.43
CA ALA A 25 3.66 -15.00 -25.29
C ALA A 25 2.84 -15.12 -23.98
N ALA A 26 2.53 -16.34 -23.55
CA ALA A 26 1.92 -16.61 -22.25
C ALA A 26 2.90 -16.44 -21.07
N ALA A 27 4.22 -16.50 -21.31
CA ALA A 27 5.26 -16.31 -20.30
C ALA A 27 5.75 -14.86 -20.16
N MET A 28 5.26 -13.92 -20.98
CA MET A 28 5.55 -12.50 -20.79
C MET A 28 4.55 -11.91 -19.79
N PRO A 29 5.03 -11.26 -18.70
CA PRO A 29 4.13 -10.62 -17.74
C PRO A 29 3.28 -9.58 -18.46
N SER A 30 1.98 -9.53 -18.14
CA SER A 30 1.10 -8.52 -18.71
C SER A 30 1.62 -7.13 -18.35
N ALA A 31 1.31 -6.13 -19.18
CA ALA A 31 1.60 -4.74 -18.86
C ALA A 31 1.01 -4.32 -17.49
N ASP A 32 -0.10 -4.94 -17.09
CA ASP A 32 -0.71 -4.74 -15.79
C ASP A 32 0.10 -5.37 -14.64
N ASP A 33 0.71 -6.54 -14.86
CA ASP A 33 1.56 -7.21 -13.86
C ASP A 33 2.86 -6.42 -13.65
N ALA A 34 3.44 -5.88 -14.73
CA ALA A 34 4.62 -5.02 -14.66
C ALA A 34 4.34 -3.74 -13.86
N ARG A 35 3.18 -3.10 -14.08
CA ARG A 35 2.75 -1.92 -13.32
C ARG A 35 2.53 -2.24 -11.84
N ARG A 36 1.85 -3.35 -11.54
CA ARG A 36 1.60 -3.81 -10.16
C ARG A 36 2.90 -4.11 -9.43
N SER A 37 3.82 -4.85 -10.04
CA SER A 37 5.12 -5.13 -9.42
C SER A 37 5.90 -3.85 -9.06
N THR A 38 5.79 -2.81 -9.89
CA THR A 38 6.40 -1.50 -9.62
C THR A 38 5.71 -0.79 -8.46
N GLN A 39 4.37 -0.83 -8.41
CA GLN A 39 3.58 -0.29 -7.31
C GLN A 39 3.91 -0.99 -5.98
N ASP A 40 3.96 -2.32 -5.98
CA ASP A 40 4.28 -3.11 -4.79
C ASP A 40 5.69 -2.83 -4.28
N GLN A 41 6.67 -2.67 -5.17
CA GLN A 41 8.02 -2.25 -4.79
C GLN A 41 8.03 -0.85 -4.16
N GLN A 42 7.25 0.09 -4.70
CA GLN A 42 7.14 1.44 -4.14
C GLN A 42 6.44 1.44 -2.78
N LYS A 43 5.35 0.66 -2.61
CA LYS A 43 4.67 0.43 -1.33
C LYS A 43 5.62 -0.16 -0.30
N ALA A 44 6.36 -1.20 -0.68
CA ALA A 44 7.35 -1.85 0.19
C ALA A 44 8.47 -0.89 0.61
N LEU A 45 8.95 -0.05 -0.29
CA LEU A 45 9.97 0.95 0.02
C LEU A 45 9.43 2.01 1.00
N ALA A 46 8.20 2.47 0.82
CA ALA A 46 7.54 3.37 1.75
C ALA A 46 7.33 2.72 3.14
N ALA A 47 6.95 1.44 3.18
CA ALA A 47 6.84 0.69 4.43
C ALA A 47 8.20 0.52 5.14
N ARG A 48 9.30 0.30 4.40
CA ARG A 48 10.66 0.27 4.97
C ARG A 48 11.08 1.61 5.55
N ARG A 49 10.78 2.72 4.86
CA ARG A 49 11.01 4.07 5.39
C ARG A 49 10.23 4.30 6.69
N MET A 50 8.99 3.84 6.74
CA MET A 50 8.16 3.90 7.94
C MET A 50 8.82 3.15 9.11
N GLN A 51 9.30 1.93 8.89
CA GLN A 51 10.00 1.15 9.92
C GLN A 51 11.27 1.85 10.42
N ALA A 52 12.08 2.42 9.52
CA ALA A 52 13.27 3.19 9.91
C ALA A 52 12.93 4.45 10.74
N VAL A 53 11.76 5.07 10.54
CA VAL A 53 11.27 6.12 11.43
C VAL A 53 10.88 5.56 12.79
N LEU A 54 10.15 4.43 12.83
CA LEU A 54 9.76 3.76 14.08
C LEU A 54 10.97 3.39 14.96
N GLU A 55 12.07 2.94 14.36
CA GLU A 55 13.30 2.65 15.11
C GLU A 55 13.92 3.91 15.73
N ARG A 56 13.83 5.05 15.05
CA ARG A 56 14.34 6.34 15.55
C ARG A 56 13.53 6.92 16.71
N PHE A 57 12.29 6.50 16.94
CA PHE A 57 11.55 6.88 18.16
C PHE A 57 12.21 6.40 19.44
N LYS A 58 12.92 5.26 19.41
CA LYS A 58 13.67 4.78 20.58
C LYS A 58 14.78 5.78 20.94
N ALA A 59 15.50 6.27 19.94
CA ALA A 59 16.50 7.31 20.12
C ALA A 59 15.86 8.62 20.61
N LEU A 60 14.75 9.04 20.00
CA LEU A 60 13.99 10.23 20.43
C LEU A 60 13.68 10.21 21.92
N LYS A 61 13.15 9.09 22.42
CA LYS A 61 12.78 8.95 23.84
C LYS A 61 13.95 9.17 24.80
N LEU A 62 15.17 8.82 24.39
CA LEU A 62 16.37 9.09 25.16
C LEU A 62 16.77 10.56 25.07
N THR A 63 16.77 11.13 23.85
CA THR A 63 17.14 12.53 23.59
C THR A 63 16.25 13.51 24.35
N ILE A 64 14.95 13.23 24.50
CA ILE A 64 14.00 14.10 25.23
C ILE A 64 14.56 14.51 26.60
N LYS A 65 15.14 13.55 27.34
CA LYS A 65 15.68 13.77 28.69
C LYS A 65 16.99 14.55 28.73
N MET A 66 17.77 14.49 27.65
CA MET A 66 19.13 15.04 27.62
C MET A 66 19.17 16.40 26.93
N ASP A 67 18.43 16.55 25.83
CA ASP A 67 18.36 17.75 25.02
C ASP A 67 16.96 17.87 24.37
N PRO A 68 15.99 18.53 25.03
CA PRO A 68 14.65 18.67 24.52
C PRO A 68 14.58 19.49 23.22
N LYS A 69 15.50 20.44 23.01
CA LYS A 69 15.59 21.18 21.74
C LYS A 69 15.99 20.28 20.59
N ALA A 70 17.03 19.47 20.76
CA ALA A 70 17.41 18.48 19.75
C ALA A 70 16.30 17.44 19.53
N ALA A 71 15.63 17.00 20.59
CA ALA A 71 14.51 16.08 20.48
C ALA A 71 13.34 16.67 19.66
N LEU A 72 13.02 17.95 19.84
CA LEU A 72 11.95 18.62 19.09
C LEU A 72 12.29 18.71 17.59
N ARG A 73 13.54 18.98 17.26
CA ARG A 73 14.02 18.98 15.87
C ARG A 73 13.96 17.58 15.25
N MET A 74 14.41 16.57 15.98
CA MET A 74 14.28 15.16 15.57
C MET A 74 12.82 14.78 15.32
N ALA A 75 11.90 15.15 16.22
CA ALA A 75 10.47 14.90 16.06
C ALA A 75 9.90 15.59 14.82
N THR A 76 10.32 16.83 14.56
CA THR A 76 9.95 17.61 13.36
C THR A 76 10.39 16.91 12.08
N ASP A 77 11.64 16.43 12.03
CA ASP A 77 12.17 15.76 10.85
C ASP A 77 11.51 14.39 10.64
N MET A 78 11.25 13.64 11.72
CA MET A 78 10.45 12.42 11.65
C MET A 78 9.04 12.68 11.11
N ALA A 79 8.36 13.76 11.53
CA ALA A 79 7.05 14.11 11.00
C ALA A 79 7.07 14.37 9.48
N LYS A 80 8.11 15.09 8.99
CA LYS A 80 8.30 15.33 7.55
C LYS A 80 8.56 14.03 6.78
N GLU A 81 9.39 13.14 7.33
CA GLU A 81 9.69 11.86 6.71
C GLU A 81 8.48 10.93 6.68
N LEU A 82 7.68 10.87 7.75
CA LEU A 82 6.41 10.14 7.77
C LEU A 82 5.47 10.67 6.70
N LYS A 83 5.36 11.99 6.56
CA LYS A 83 4.52 12.62 5.53
C LYS A 83 5.00 12.22 4.13
N ALA A 84 6.30 12.22 3.90
CA ALA A 84 6.88 11.78 2.62
C ALA A 84 6.62 10.29 2.35
N ALA A 85 6.73 9.43 3.37
CA ALA A 85 6.41 8.00 3.26
C ALA A 85 4.94 7.76 2.95
N VAL A 86 4.02 8.44 3.64
CA VAL A 86 2.58 8.39 3.37
C VAL A 86 2.27 8.83 1.95
N LYS A 87 2.86 9.93 1.48
CA LYS A 87 2.66 10.41 0.11
C LYS A 87 3.19 9.43 -0.93
N ALA A 88 4.38 8.86 -0.71
CA ALA A 88 4.94 7.84 -1.61
C ALA A 88 4.07 6.57 -1.65
N TYR A 89 3.55 6.14 -0.49
CA TYR A 89 2.65 4.99 -0.40
C TYR A 89 1.34 5.24 -1.16
N GLN A 90 0.78 6.45 -1.07
CA GLN A 90 -0.40 6.85 -1.85
C GLN A 90 -0.13 6.90 -3.35
N GLN A 91 1.01 7.45 -3.77
CA GLN A 91 1.40 7.50 -5.18
C GLN A 91 1.58 6.10 -5.78
N ALA A 92 2.00 5.14 -4.95
CA ALA A 92 2.07 3.73 -5.29
C ALA A 92 0.69 3.02 -5.31
N GLY A 93 -0.41 3.76 -5.16
CA GLY A 93 -1.78 3.20 -5.16
C GLY A 93 -2.25 2.68 -3.81
N GLY A 94 -1.51 2.94 -2.73
CA GLY A 94 -1.94 2.60 -1.37
C GLY A 94 -3.06 3.49 -0.87
N ARG A 95 -4.06 2.91 -0.22
CA ARG A 95 -5.23 3.63 0.30
C ARG A 95 -5.39 3.41 1.79
N ASN A 96 -5.94 4.38 2.51
CA ASN A 96 -6.25 4.15 3.92
C ASN A 96 -7.62 3.48 3.99
N VAL A 97 -7.60 2.15 4.01
CA VAL A 97 -8.80 1.32 4.07
C VAL A 97 -9.36 1.31 5.49
N SER A 98 -10.62 1.68 5.65
CA SER A 98 -11.32 1.58 6.93
C SER A 98 -11.71 0.14 7.24
N MET A 99 -11.90 -0.19 8.53
CA MET A 99 -12.37 -1.52 8.95
C MET A 99 -13.70 -1.90 8.29
N GLY A 100 -14.59 -0.94 8.06
CA GLY A 100 -15.87 -1.16 7.37
C GLY A 100 -15.70 -1.51 5.89
N GLU A 101 -14.82 -0.79 5.19
CA GLU A 101 -14.50 -1.08 3.78
C GLU A 101 -13.81 -2.44 3.64
N PHE A 102 -12.85 -2.75 4.51
CA PHE A 102 -12.18 -4.06 4.53
C PHE A 102 -13.19 -5.19 4.74
N ALA A 103 -14.14 -5.02 5.68
CA ALA A 103 -15.21 -5.99 5.90
C ALA A 103 -16.12 -6.17 4.67
N MET A 104 -16.41 -5.09 3.92
CA MET A 104 -17.16 -5.19 2.67
C MET A 104 -16.37 -5.93 1.58
N ILE A 105 -15.08 -5.62 1.39
CA ILE A 105 -14.21 -6.30 0.42
C ILE A 105 -14.15 -7.79 0.73
N ARG A 106 -13.91 -8.14 2.01
CA ARG A 106 -13.85 -9.53 2.46
C ARG A 106 -15.16 -10.27 2.24
N ARG A 107 -16.31 -9.62 2.49
CA ARG A 107 -17.62 -10.21 2.20
C ARG A 107 -17.80 -10.47 0.70
N GLN A 108 -17.46 -9.49 -0.14
CA GLN A 108 -17.55 -9.65 -1.60
C GLN A 108 -16.63 -10.76 -2.12
N ALA A 109 -15.42 -10.87 -1.60
CA ALA A 109 -14.50 -11.95 -1.93
C ALA A 109 -15.06 -13.33 -1.55
N ALA A 110 -15.62 -13.46 -0.34
CA ALA A 110 -16.27 -14.69 0.11
C ALA A 110 -17.51 -15.05 -0.72
N ASP A 111 -18.33 -14.07 -1.08
CA ASP A 111 -19.52 -14.27 -1.91
C ASP A 111 -19.14 -14.69 -3.34
N ALA A 112 -18.07 -14.13 -3.90
CA ALA A 112 -17.55 -14.50 -5.23
C ALA A 112 -16.93 -15.90 -5.25
N ALA A 113 -16.20 -16.29 -4.20
CA ALA A 113 -15.66 -17.65 -4.07
C ALA A 113 -16.78 -18.70 -4.03
N LYS A 114 -17.85 -18.44 -3.28
CA LYS A 114 -19.03 -19.32 -3.23
C LYS A 114 -19.76 -19.40 -4.57
N ALA A 115 -19.87 -18.29 -5.30
CA ALA A 115 -20.50 -18.29 -6.62
C ALA A 115 -19.74 -19.20 -7.60
N GLN A 116 -18.40 -19.17 -7.56
CA GLN A 116 -17.53 -20.02 -8.38
C GLN A 116 -17.77 -21.53 -8.13
N GLU A 117 -17.96 -21.94 -6.87
CA GLU A 117 -18.21 -23.35 -6.52
C GLU A 117 -19.55 -23.89 -7.06
N THR A 118 -20.51 -23.01 -7.34
CA THR A 118 -21.87 -23.39 -7.75
C THR A 118 -22.10 -23.41 -9.27
N GLN A 119 -21.11 -23.02 -10.07
CA GLN A 119 -21.27 -22.91 -11.53
C GLN A 119 -20.86 -24.18 -12.28
N ALA A 120 -21.79 -24.67 -13.11
CA ALA A 120 -21.59 -25.83 -13.98
C ALA A 120 -21.21 -25.47 -15.44
N ASP A 121 -21.34 -24.20 -15.84
CA ASP A 121 -21.02 -23.75 -17.20
C ASP A 121 -19.55 -23.30 -17.29
N ALA A 122 -18.76 -23.97 -18.13
CA ALA A 122 -17.32 -23.74 -18.29
C ALA A 122 -16.97 -22.31 -18.74
N ALA A 123 -17.83 -21.64 -19.53
CA ALA A 123 -17.55 -20.28 -20.00
C ALA A 123 -17.84 -19.22 -18.92
N GLN A 124 -18.85 -19.45 -18.08
CA GLN A 124 -19.11 -18.57 -16.93
C GLN A 124 -18.14 -18.83 -15.78
N ALA A 125 -17.70 -20.08 -15.60
CA ALA A 125 -16.75 -20.46 -14.57
C ALA A 125 -15.40 -19.72 -14.73
N ASP A 126 -14.88 -19.55 -15.95
CA ASP A 126 -13.61 -18.83 -16.18
C ASP A 126 -13.73 -17.32 -15.88
N ALA A 127 -14.87 -16.71 -16.21
CA ALA A 127 -15.14 -15.31 -15.91
C ALA A 127 -15.32 -15.07 -14.39
N GLN A 128 -16.01 -15.98 -13.70
CA GLN A 128 -16.17 -15.92 -12.24
C GLN A 128 -14.88 -16.22 -11.49
N ALA A 129 -14.07 -17.17 -11.96
CA ALA A 129 -12.75 -17.45 -11.39
C ALA A 129 -11.85 -16.21 -11.42
N LYS A 130 -11.79 -15.51 -12.55
CA LYS A 130 -11.06 -14.23 -12.67
C LYS A 130 -11.62 -13.13 -11.78
N ALA A 131 -12.94 -13.09 -11.55
CA ALA A 131 -13.55 -12.13 -10.65
C ALA A 131 -13.24 -12.42 -9.17
N ALA A 132 -13.30 -13.70 -8.77
CA ALA A 132 -12.93 -14.16 -7.44
C ALA A 132 -11.45 -13.90 -7.14
N GLU A 133 -10.56 -14.18 -8.10
CA GLU A 133 -9.12 -13.90 -7.98
C GLU A 133 -8.85 -12.40 -7.79
N ARG A 134 -9.52 -11.53 -8.55
CA ARG A 134 -9.41 -10.07 -8.39
C ARG A 134 -9.88 -9.60 -7.01
N LEU A 135 -10.94 -10.19 -6.47
CA LEU A 135 -11.45 -9.84 -5.14
C LEU A 135 -10.55 -10.35 -4.01
N ALA A 136 -10.00 -11.56 -4.14
CA ALA A 136 -9.01 -12.10 -3.20
C ALA A 136 -7.72 -11.25 -3.19
N GLN A 137 -7.28 -10.78 -4.36
CA GLN A 137 -6.16 -9.85 -4.45
C GLN A 137 -6.51 -8.51 -3.80
N ALA A 138 -7.69 -7.96 -4.06
CA ALA A 138 -8.14 -6.71 -3.43
C ALA A 138 -8.22 -6.82 -1.89
N GLU A 139 -8.59 -7.98 -1.34
CA GLU A 139 -8.55 -8.24 0.10
C GLU A 139 -7.11 -8.22 0.64
N THR A 140 -6.17 -8.86 -0.07
CA THR A 140 -4.75 -8.89 0.30
C THR A 140 -4.14 -7.48 0.29
N ASP A 141 -4.40 -6.72 -0.77
CA ASP A 141 -3.93 -5.34 -0.92
C ASP A 141 -4.52 -4.46 0.19
N ALA A 142 -5.82 -4.61 0.48
CA ALA A 142 -6.50 -3.86 1.52
C ALA A 142 -5.96 -4.18 2.93
N LEU A 143 -5.60 -5.44 3.20
CA LEU A 143 -4.98 -5.83 4.46
C LEU A 143 -3.60 -5.19 4.64
N GLY A 144 -2.77 -5.20 3.59
CA GLY A 144 -1.45 -4.56 3.61
C GLY A 144 -1.56 -3.05 3.81
N ASP A 145 -2.48 -2.42 3.08
CA ASP A 145 -2.80 -1.00 3.18
C ASP A 145 -3.27 -0.60 4.59
N MET A 146 -4.19 -1.36 5.18
CA MET A 146 -4.65 -1.14 6.57
C MET A 146 -3.49 -1.22 7.56
N GLY A 147 -2.64 -2.24 7.45
CA GLY A 147 -1.47 -2.41 8.31
C GLY A 147 -0.48 -1.24 8.21
N PHE A 148 -0.24 -0.70 7.01
CA PHE A 148 0.59 0.48 6.83
C PHE A 148 0.01 1.71 7.56
N PHE A 149 -1.28 2.01 7.36
CA PHE A 149 -1.89 3.20 7.93
C PHE A 149 -2.09 3.11 9.45
N ASP A 150 -2.24 1.91 10.02
CA ASP A 150 -2.26 1.74 11.47
C ASP A 150 -0.89 2.00 12.10
N LEU A 151 0.20 1.59 11.45
CA LEU A 151 1.55 1.98 11.86
C LEU A 151 1.73 3.51 11.81
N VAL A 152 1.22 4.17 10.77
CA VAL A 152 1.28 5.64 10.63
C VAL A 152 0.52 6.33 11.76
N LYS A 153 -0.71 5.88 12.08
CA LYS A 153 -1.50 6.42 13.20
C LYS A 153 -0.77 6.23 14.53
N SER A 154 -0.18 5.05 14.76
CA SER A 154 0.61 4.78 15.96
C SER A 154 1.82 5.72 16.07
N ALA A 155 2.52 6.01 14.97
CA ALA A 155 3.64 6.94 14.96
C ALA A 155 3.21 8.39 15.22
N ILE A 156 2.07 8.83 14.69
CA ILE A 156 1.50 10.15 15.00
C ILE A 156 1.20 10.27 16.50
N GLY A 157 0.60 9.23 17.10
CA GLY A 157 0.40 9.17 18.55
C GLY A 157 1.72 9.29 19.33
N ALA A 158 2.75 8.55 18.91
CA ALA A 158 4.08 8.64 19.54
C ALA A 158 4.74 10.02 19.38
N LEU A 159 4.52 10.74 18.27
CA LEU A 159 5.00 12.11 18.09
C LEU A 159 4.30 13.09 19.03
N ARG A 160 2.97 12.98 19.17
CA ARG A 160 2.19 13.79 20.12
C ARG A 160 2.69 13.59 21.55
N ASP A 161 2.83 12.33 21.95
CA ASP A 161 3.38 11.98 23.27
C ASP A 161 4.81 12.52 23.46
N ALA A 162 5.62 12.54 22.40
CA ALA A 162 6.97 13.10 22.46
C ALA A 162 6.93 14.62 22.63
N HIS A 163 6.07 15.34 21.88
CA HIS A 163 5.86 16.78 22.06
C HIS A 163 5.44 17.13 23.48
N ASP A 164 4.48 16.40 24.05
CA ASP A 164 4.00 16.64 25.41
C ASP A 164 5.12 16.42 26.44
N LYS A 165 5.94 15.36 26.26
CA LYS A 165 7.08 15.09 27.13
C LYS A 165 8.18 16.14 26.99
N ILE A 166 8.47 16.61 25.77
CA ILE A 166 9.43 17.70 25.55
C ILE A 166 8.92 18.95 26.26
N ARG A 167 7.65 19.31 26.07
CA ARG A 167 7.05 20.49 26.70
C ARG A 167 7.10 20.41 28.23
N ALA A 168 6.88 19.24 28.81
CA ALA A 168 7.02 19.01 30.25
C ALA A 168 8.46 19.12 30.76
N GLN A 169 9.47 18.82 29.93
CA GLN A 169 10.88 18.86 30.32
C GLN A 169 11.58 20.19 30.02
N THR A 170 11.05 20.99 29.09
CA THR A 170 11.59 22.33 28.77
C THR A 170 11.84 23.19 30.01
N PRO A 171 10.94 23.32 31.01
CA PRO A 171 11.21 24.16 32.18
C PRO A 171 12.43 23.75 33.00
N GLN A 172 12.88 22.50 32.87
CA GLN A 172 13.98 21.91 33.64
C GLN A 172 15.28 21.82 32.83
N SER A 173 15.26 22.18 31.54
CA SER A 173 16.40 22.04 30.64
C SER A 173 17.20 23.33 30.51
N LEU A 174 18.49 23.17 30.24
CA LEU A 174 19.39 24.25 29.83
C LEU A 174 19.23 24.58 28.33
N SER A 175 18.77 23.62 27.52
CA SER A 175 18.56 23.76 26.07
C SER A 175 17.07 23.86 25.73
N ASN A 176 16.49 25.04 25.93
CA ASN A 176 15.07 25.25 25.69
C ASN A 176 14.79 25.46 24.19
N PRO A 177 13.82 24.73 23.60
CA PRO A 177 13.35 25.03 22.25
C PRO A 177 12.72 26.42 22.23
N ASP A 178 13.02 27.18 21.18
CA ASP A 178 12.46 28.52 20.98
C ASP A 178 11.06 28.43 20.32
N GLU A 179 10.38 29.57 20.23
CA GLU A 179 9.03 29.65 19.65
C GLU A 179 9.00 29.16 18.19
N ASP A 180 10.07 29.39 17.43
CA ASP A 180 10.18 28.96 16.05
C ASP A 180 10.35 27.44 15.93
N ASP A 181 11.13 26.82 16.83
CA ASP A 181 11.25 25.36 16.91
C ASP A 181 9.85 24.72 17.16
N TRP A 182 9.04 25.30 18.07
CA TRP A 182 7.68 24.82 18.36
C TRP A 182 6.73 25.00 17.17
N LYS A 183 6.72 26.17 16.54
CA LYS A 183 5.91 26.43 15.35
C LYS A 183 6.26 25.47 14.21
N ALA A 184 7.54 25.18 14.00
CA ALA A 184 8.00 24.25 12.98
C ALA A 184 7.50 22.82 13.26
N ALA A 185 7.59 22.37 14.51
CA ALA A 185 7.14 21.05 14.93
C ALA A 185 5.61 20.89 14.79
N GLU A 186 4.84 21.86 15.27
CA GLU A 186 3.37 21.86 15.16
C GLU A 186 2.90 21.92 13.70
N LYS A 187 3.56 22.74 12.87
CA LYS A 187 3.29 22.79 11.44
C LYS A 187 3.57 21.44 10.77
N ALA A 188 4.72 20.83 11.04
CA ALA A 188 5.08 19.53 10.46
C ALA A 188 4.08 18.43 10.88
N GLN A 189 3.66 18.42 12.14
CA GLN A 189 2.67 17.48 12.64
C GLN A 189 1.30 17.71 11.99
N SER A 190 0.83 18.95 11.89
CA SER A 190 -0.44 19.29 11.23
C SER A 190 -0.44 18.87 9.76
N GLU A 191 0.66 19.08 9.04
CA GLU A 191 0.80 18.68 7.65
C GLU A 191 0.83 17.16 7.46
N LEU A 192 1.44 16.42 8.39
CA LEU A 192 1.39 14.96 8.42
C LEU A 192 -0.05 14.46 8.60
N GLU A 193 -0.76 15.00 9.60
CA GLU A 193 -2.14 14.62 9.88
C GLU A 193 -3.07 14.92 8.70
N LYS A 194 -2.89 16.07 8.04
CA LYS A 194 -3.60 16.40 6.79
C LYS A 194 -3.30 15.41 5.68
N ALA A 195 -2.05 14.99 5.50
CA ALA A 195 -1.67 14.02 4.48
C ALA A 195 -2.32 12.65 4.72
N VAL A 196 -2.43 12.22 5.98
CA VAL A 196 -3.11 10.97 6.37
C VAL A 196 -4.63 11.08 6.19
N ALA A 197 -5.23 12.20 6.58
CA ALA A 197 -6.65 12.45 6.36
C ALA A 197 -7.01 12.47 4.87
N PHE A 198 -6.17 13.07 4.04
CA PHE A 198 -6.32 13.04 2.59
C PHE A 198 -6.21 11.62 2.02
N ALA A 199 -5.32 10.79 2.59
CA ALA A 199 -5.23 9.36 2.27
C ALA A 199 -6.54 8.60 2.53
N ALA A 200 -7.23 8.96 3.62
CA ALA A 200 -8.49 8.37 4.04
C ALA A 200 -9.66 8.77 3.12
N ALA A 201 -9.61 9.98 2.56
CA ALA A 201 -10.66 10.48 1.68
C ALA A 201 -10.68 9.79 0.29
N GLY A 202 -9.73 8.89 0.00
CA GLY A 202 -9.66 8.17 -1.28
C GLY A 202 -9.40 9.06 -2.49
N VAL A 203 -9.11 10.35 -2.28
CA VAL A 203 -8.78 11.31 -3.34
C VAL A 203 -7.39 10.94 -3.87
N SER A 204 -7.36 10.10 -4.89
CA SER A 204 -6.13 9.81 -5.61
C SER A 204 -5.71 11.11 -6.31
N ILE A 205 -4.60 11.73 -5.90
CA ILE A 205 -4.03 12.86 -6.61
C ILE A 205 -3.63 12.34 -7.99
N ARG A 206 -4.49 12.56 -9.00
CA ARG A 206 -4.06 12.50 -10.39
C ARG A 206 -3.20 13.74 -10.60
N VAL A 207 -1.88 13.55 -10.58
CA VAL A 207 -0.91 14.53 -11.05
C VAL A 207 -0.83 14.41 -12.56
#